data_AF-A0A8I0AJR4-F1
#
_entry.id   AF-A0A8I0AJR4-F1
#
_cell.length_a   1.000
_cell.length_b   1.000
_cell.length_c   1.000
_cell.angle_alpha   90.00
_cell.angle_beta   90.00
_cell.angle_gamma   90.00
#
_symmetry.space_group_name_H-M   'P 1'
#
loop_
_entity.id
_entity.type
_entity.pdbx_description
1 polymer ?
#
loop_
_entity_poly.entity_id
_entity_poly.type
_entity_poly.pdbx_seq_one_letter_code
_entity_poly.pdbx_strand_id
1 'polypeptide(L)' 'MKKTVARLICKFGAQLCAVAMVIAPLVSDICRNKYYQPEEPEGFEVFANEHRVS' A
#
# COMPACT_ATOMS: atom_id res chain seq x y z
N MET A 1 27.49 3.78 11.21
CA MET A 1 26.10 3.49 10.78
C MET A 1 25.70 2.03 11.01
N LYS A 2 26.33 1.02 10.41
CA LYS A 2 25.91 -0.41 10.54
C LYS A 2 25.77 -0.91 12.00
N LYS A 3 26.74 -0.61 12.88
CA LYS A 3 26.69 -1.00 14.30
C LYS A 3 25.53 -0.35 15.07
N THR A 4 25.20 0.90 14.73
CA THR A 4 24.10 1.65 15.35
C THR A 4 22.75 1.07 14.95
N VAL A 5 22.58 0.78 13.66
CA VAL A 5 21.37 0.14 13.12
C VAL A 5 21.17 -1.24 13.73
N ALA A 6 22.22 -2.07 13.80
CA ALA A 6 22.14 -3.39 14.44
C ALA A 6 21.71 -3.30 15.92
N ARG A 7 22.27 -2.35 16.68
CA ARG A 7 21.90 -2.13 18.09
C ARG A 7 20.44 -1.70 18.24
N LEU A 8 19.93 -0.89 17.31
CA LEU A 8 18.52 -0.46 17.26
C LEU A 8 17.58 -1.63 16.97
N ILE A 9 17.91 -2.45 15.97
CA ILE A 9 17.13 -3.65 15.61
C ILE A 9 17.15 -4.66 16.77
N CYS A 10 18.29 -4.90 17.42
CA CYS A 10 18.33 -5.81 18.56
C CYS A 10 17.52 -5.29 19.77
N LYS A 11 17.45 -3.96 19.97
CA LYS A 11 16.73 -3.36 21.10
C LYS A 11 15.22 -3.25 20.87
N PHE A 12 14.80 -2.98 19.64
CA PHE A 12 13.41 -2.62 19.33
C PHE A 12 12.78 -3.48 18.23
N GLY A 13 13.49 -4.47 17.68
CA GLY A 13 13.03 -5.25 16.52
C GLY A 13 11.68 -5.90 16.74
N ALA A 14 11.43 -6.48 17.91
CA ALA A 14 10.13 -7.08 18.24
C ALA A 14 9.00 -6.04 18.23
N GLN A 15 9.23 -4.85 18.78
CA GLN A 15 8.25 -3.76 18.78
C GLN A 15 8.01 -3.21 17.37
N LEU A 16 9.08 -3.07 16.57
CA LEU A 16 8.98 -2.66 15.17
C LEU A 16 8.19 -3.68 14.34
N CYS A 17 8.42 -4.98 14.54
CA CYS A 17 7.64 -6.03 13.90
C CYS A 17 6.16 -6.00 14.33
N ALA A 18 5.88 -5.81 15.62
CA ALA A 18 4.51 -5.70 16.11
C ALA A 18 3.77 -4.50 15.51
N VAL A 19 4.43 -3.34 15.42
CA VAL A 19 3.88 -2.15 14.77
C VAL A 19 3.62 -2.41 13.28
N ALA A 20 4.56 -3.06 12.58
CA ALA A 20 4.38 -3.40 11.17
C ALA A 20 3.15 -4.31 10.95
N MET A 21 2.94 -5.30 11.83
CA MET A 21 1.78 -6.19 11.77
C MET A 21 0.45 -5.46 11.95
N VAL A 22 0.42 -4.37 12.74
CA VAL A 22 -0.78 -3.55 12.91
C VAL A 22 -1.00 -2.61 11.72
N ILE A 23 0.07 -2.06 11.14
CA ILE A 23 -0.03 -1.12 10.01
C ILE A 23 -0.40 -1.85 8.71
N ALA A 24 0.09 -3.07 8.50
CA ALA A 24 -0.15 -3.83 7.27
C ALA A 24 -1.64 -3.90 6.84
N PRO A 25 -2.60 -4.31 7.69
CA PRO A 25 -4.01 -4.33 7.31
C PRO A 25 -4.59 -2.93 7.07
N LEU A 26 -4.15 -1.92 7.82
CA LEU A 26 -4.63 -0.53 7.63
C LEU A 26 -4.25 0.01 6.25
N VAL A 27 -3.06 -0.33 5.75
CA VAL A 27 -2.64 0.05 4.40
C VAL A 27 -3.54 -0.61 3.35
N SER A 28 -3.85 -1.90 3.50
CA SER A 28 -4.77 -2.60 2.61
C SER A 28 -6.17 -1.97 2.62
N ASP A 29 -6.71 -1.62 3.79
CA ASP A 29 -8.02 -0.97 3.91
C ASP A 29 -8.04 0.44 3.33
N ILE A 30 -6.98 1.23 3.54
CA ILE A 30 -6.85 2.57 2.94
C ILE A 30 -6.76 2.45 1.42
N CYS A 31 -5.92 1.55 0.91
CA CYS A 31 -5.79 1.34 -0.53
C CYS A 31 -7.12 0.88 -1.14
N ARG A 32 -7.81 -0.05 -0.48
CA ARG A 32 -9.15 -0.45 -0.89
C ARG A 32 -10.09 0.74 -0.89
N ASN A 33 -10.25 1.46 0.21
CA ASN A 33 -11.19 2.60 0.24
C ASN A 33 -10.83 3.74 -0.72
N LYS A 34 -9.55 3.95 -1.02
CA LYS A 34 -9.10 5.04 -1.91
C LYS A 34 -9.19 4.69 -3.39
N TYR A 35 -8.91 3.44 -3.75
CA TYR A 35 -8.71 3.03 -5.14
C TYR A 35 -9.70 1.96 -5.59
N TYR A 36 -10.40 1.28 -4.68
CA TYR A 36 -11.45 0.36 -5.05
C TYR A 36 -12.64 1.16 -5.60
N GLN A 37 -12.86 1.02 -6.89
CA GLN A 37 -14.07 1.49 -7.56
C GLN A 37 -14.94 0.27 -7.82
N PRO A 38 -16.08 0.11 -7.11
CA PRO A 38 -16.98 -1.03 -7.30
C PRO A 38 -17.72 -0.95 -8.65
N GLU A 39 -17.94 0.26 -9.15
CA GLU A 39 -18.55 0.54 -10.45
C GLU A 39 -17.50 1.13 -11.38
N GLU A 40 -17.63 0.81 -12.66
CA GLU A 40 -16.77 1.36 -13.70
C GLU A 40 -16.97 2.90 -13.76
N PRO A 41 -15.89 3.70 -13.77
CA PRO A 41 -16.01 5.14 -13.73
C PRO A 41 -16.71 5.69 -14.98
N GLU A 42 -17.54 6.72 -14.80
CA GLU A 42 -18.21 7.38 -15.92
C GLU A 42 -17.19 7.82 -16.99
N GLY A 43 -17.46 7.46 -18.25
CA GLY A 43 -16.59 7.78 -19.37
C GLY A 43 -15.42 6.81 -19.60
N PHE A 44 -15.31 5.73 -18.82
CA PHE A 44 -14.26 4.71 -19.04
C PHE A 44 -14.32 4.08 -20.42
N GLU A 45 -15.51 3.67 -20.89
CA GLU A 45 -15.64 3.08 -22.23
C GLU A 45 -15.16 4.03 -23.34
N VAL A 46 -15.46 5.32 -23.22
CA VAL A 46 -15.02 6.34 -24.18
C VAL A 46 -13.51 6.46 -24.16
N PHE A 47 -12.92 6.62 -22.97
CA PHE A 47 -11.48 6.69 -22.78
C PHE A 47 -10.76 5.44 -23.33
N ALA A 48 -11.28 4.24 -23.03
CA ALA A 48 -10.71 2.96 -23.44
C ALA A 48 -10.77 2.78 -24.96
N ASN A 49 -11.83 3.24 -25.61
CA ASN A 49 -11.95 3.20 -27.06
C ASN A 49 -11.01 4.20 -27.74
N GLU A 50 -10.79 5.38 -27.17
CA GLU A 50 -9.84 6.38 -27.70
C GLU A 50 -8.37 5.95 -27.59
N HIS A 51 -8.03 5.19 -26.55
CA HIS A 51 -6.64 4.80 -26.25
C HIS A 51 -6.34 3.32 -26.54
N ARG A 52 -7.25 2.64 -27.24
CA ARG A 52 -7.02 1.29 -27.74
C ARG A 52 -5.93 1.37 -28.82
N VAL A 53 -4.70 1.01 -28.46
CA VAL A 53 -3.60 0.90 -29.42
C VAL A 53 -3.93 -0.26 -30.37
N SER A 54 -4.11 0.08 -31.65
CA SER A 54 -4.30 -0.88 -32.76
C SER A 54 -3.14 -1.85 -32.91
#